data_AF-A0A4Y8C7H6-F1
#
_entry.id   AF-A0A4Y8C7H6-F1
#
_cell.length_a   1.000
_cell.length_b   1.000
_cell.length_c   1.000
_cell.angle_alpha   90.00
_cell.angle_beta   90.00
_cell.angle_gamma   90.00
#
_symmetry.space_group_name_H-M   'P 1'
#
loop_
_entity.id
_entity.type
_entity.pdbx_description
1 polymer ?
#
loop_
_entity_poly.entity_id
_entity_poly.type
_entity_poly.pdbx_seq_one_letter_code
_entity_poly.pdbx_strand_id
1 'polypeptide(L)'
;RNADMVIEEEEADDFMMILEQGLKLRRKGAFVRLQIQKDADEQIVEFLNTHMKIFHKDVYEYSILLNLPSLWQIAGNKTFTHLLSPLYTPKTLPPFDENLSIFDAVEKEDILII
;
A
#
# COMPACT_ATOMS: atom_id res chain seq x y z
N ARG A 1 1.13 -11.08 -4.74
CA ARG A 1 0.63 -10.40 -5.96
C ARG A 1 1.31 -9.04 -6.04
N ASN A 2 1.82 -8.62 -7.19
CA ASN A 2 2.32 -7.26 -7.36
C ASN A 2 1.17 -6.26 -7.19
N ALA A 3 1.45 -5.04 -6.74
CA ALA A 3 0.47 -3.97 -6.78
C ALA A 3 0.04 -3.75 -8.24
N ASP A 4 -1.26 -3.70 -8.50
CA ASP A 4 -1.80 -3.36 -9.82
C ASP A 4 -1.50 -1.87 -10.08
N MET A 5 -0.33 -1.55 -10.63
CA MET A 5 0.02 -0.19 -11.04
C MET A 5 -0.67 0.13 -12.38
N VAL A 6 -1.62 1.06 -12.34
CA VAL A 6 -2.09 1.81 -13.52
C VAL A 6 -1.11 2.98 -13.66
N ILE A 7 -0.23 2.90 -14.64
CA ILE A 7 0.65 4.00 -15.02
C ILE A 7 -0.02 4.64 -16.23
N GLU A 8 -0.46 5.90 -16.11
CA GLU A 8 -0.76 6.73 -17.28
C GLU A 8 0.59 7.25 -17.82
N GLU A 9 0.98 6.79 -19.01
CA GLU A 9 2.21 7.16 -19.71
C GLU A 9 1.85 8.00 -20.95
N GLU A 10 2.33 9.24 -21.03
CA GLU A 10 2.23 10.10 -22.22
C GLU A 10 3.25 9.69 -23.31
N GLU A 11 2.73 9.14 -24.41
CA GLU A 11 3.07 9.25 -25.85
C GLU A 11 4.51 9.32 -26.44
N ALA A 12 5.63 9.12 -25.72
CA ALA A 12 6.96 9.32 -26.35
C ALA A 12 7.98 8.16 -26.37
N ASP A 13 7.71 6.95 -25.87
CA ASP A 13 8.74 5.89 -25.67
C ASP A 13 8.42 4.51 -26.31
N ASP A 14 7.74 4.47 -27.48
CA ASP A 14 7.12 3.26 -28.03
C ASP A 14 7.97 1.96 -28.04
N PHE A 15 9.26 1.99 -28.39
CA PHE A 15 10.05 0.75 -28.46
C PHE A 15 10.50 0.24 -27.08
N MET A 16 10.97 1.14 -26.22
CA MET A 16 11.39 0.79 -24.86
C MET A 16 10.16 0.42 -24.03
N MET A 17 9.05 1.14 -24.21
CA MET A 17 7.75 0.82 -23.64
C MET A 17 7.26 -0.56 -24.07
N ILE A 18 7.35 -0.96 -25.34
CA ILE A 18 6.91 -2.29 -25.78
C ILE A 18 7.75 -3.41 -25.14
N LEU A 19 9.08 -3.25 -25.05
CA LEU A 19 9.95 -4.21 -24.36
C LEU A 19 9.65 -4.29 -22.87
N GLU A 20 9.48 -3.15 -22.21
CA GLU A 20 9.11 -3.07 -20.81
C GLU A 20 7.71 -3.65 -20.56
N GLN A 21 6.74 -3.36 -21.43
CA GLN A 21 5.40 -3.94 -21.37
C GLN A 21 5.46 -5.45 -21.56
N GLY A 22 6.28 -5.98 -22.47
CA GLY A 22 6.51 -7.43 -22.62
C GLY A 22 7.09 -8.08 -21.35
N LEU A 23 8.07 -7.43 -20.71
CA LEU A 23 8.64 -7.85 -19.43
C LEU A 23 7.64 -7.73 -18.27
N LYS A 24 6.84 -6.64 -18.23
CA LYS A 24 5.79 -6.37 -17.23
C LYS A 24 4.63 -7.36 -17.39
N LEU A 25 4.20 -7.68 -18.62
CA LEU A 25 3.16 -8.66 -18.94
C LEU A 25 3.57 -10.09 -18.54
N ARG A 26 4.84 -10.47 -18.74
CA ARG A 26 5.39 -11.74 -18.25
C ARG A 26 5.33 -11.87 -16.72
N ARG A 27 5.33 -10.75 -15.99
CA ARG A 27 5.34 -10.69 -14.53
C ARG A 27 3.98 -10.32 -13.92
N LYS A 28 2.99 -9.91 -14.73
CA LYS A 28 1.62 -9.63 -14.27
C LYS A 28 0.98 -10.95 -13.82
N GLY A 29 0.49 -10.99 -12.58
CA GLY A 29 -0.13 -12.19 -11.99
C GLY A 29 0.82 -13.25 -11.44
N ALA A 30 2.13 -13.13 -11.65
CA ALA A 30 3.10 -14.06 -11.07
C ALA A 30 3.19 -13.87 -9.54
N PHE A 31 3.24 -14.97 -8.80
CA PHE A 31 3.55 -14.93 -7.38
C PHE A 31 5.03 -14.55 -7.21
N VAL A 32 5.28 -13.42 -6.54
CA VAL A 32 6.63 -12.89 -6.34
C VAL A 32 7.20 -13.17 -4.95
N ARG A 33 6.36 -13.67 -4.03
CA ARG A 33 6.73 -13.93 -2.64
C ARG A 33 5.74 -14.91 -2.01
N LEU A 34 6.26 -15.91 -1.30
CA LEU A 34 5.51 -16.77 -0.40
C LEU A 34 5.89 -16.41 1.03
N GLN A 35 4.90 -16.11 1.87
CA GLN A 35 5.08 -16.00 3.31
C GLN A 35 4.40 -17.19 3.95
N ILE A 36 5.11 -17.92 4.79
CA ILE A 36 4.60 -19.12 5.43
C ILE A 36 4.99 -19.14 6.91
N GLN A 37 4.20 -19.82 7.72
CA GLN A 37 4.54 -20.04 9.13
C GLN A 37 5.83 -20.87 9.22
N LYS A 38 6.67 -20.55 10.19
CA LYS A 38 7.83 -21.36 10.54
C LYS A 38 7.39 -22.78 10.91
N ASP A 39 8.16 -23.78 10.50
CA ASP A 39 7.89 -25.20 10.74
C ASP A 39 6.56 -25.67 10.14
N ALA A 40 6.11 -25.04 9.05
CA ALA A 40 4.97 -25.50 8.28
C ALA A 40 5.26 -26.87 7.62
N ASP A 41 4.21 -27.67 7.43
CA ASP A 41 4.30 -28.99 6.80
C ASP A 41 4.95 -28.90 5.41
N GLU A 42 6.05 -29.62 5.24
CA GLU A 42 6.83 -29.66 4.01
C GLU A 42 5.99 -30.06 2.80
N GLN A 43 5.02 -30.97 2.97
CA GLN A 43 4.11 -31.38 1.90
C GLN A 43 3.24 -30.22 1.42
N ILE A 44 2.80 -29.35 2.34
CA ILE A 44 2.03 -28.15 2.01
C ILE A 44 2.93 -27.15 1.28
N VAL A 45 4.17 -26.96 1.74
CA VAL A 45 5.12 -26.05 1.09
C VAL A 45 5.41 -26.50 -0.34
N GLU A 46 5.66 -27.78 -0.55
CA GLU A 46 5.93 -28.36 -1.87
C GLU A 46 4.69 -28.27 -2.78
N PHE A 47 3.50 -28.59 -2.26
CA PHE A 47 2.24 -28.45 -2.99
C PHE A 47 2.04 -27.00 -3.47
N LEU A 48 2.21 -26.03 -2.58
CA LEU A 48 2.10 -24.61 -2.87
C LEU A 48 3.13 -24.17 -3.92
N ASN A 49 4.38 -24.62 -3.78
CA ASN A 49 5.44 -24.23 -4.69
C ASN A 49 5.27 -24.84 -6.10
N THR A 50 4.74 -26.06 -6.19
CA THR A 50 4.44 -26.74 -7.48
C THR A 50 3.46 -25.92 -8.33
N HIS A 51 2.46 -25.32 -7.68
CA HIS A 51 1.42 -24.54 -8.37
C HIS A 51 1.84 -23.08 -8.59
N MET A 52 2.49 -22.45 -7.62
CA MET A 52 2.83 -21.03 -7.67
C MET A 52 4.16 -20.73 -8.36
N LYS A 53 5.04 -21.73 -8.51
CA LYS A 53 6.35 -21.64 -9.16
C LYS A 53 7.19 -20.47 -8.62
N ILE A 54 7.30 -20.38 -7.29
CA ILE A 54 8.02 -19.31 -6.60
C ILE A 54 9.48 -19.75 -6.40
N PHE A 55 10.44 -18.85 -6.61
CA PHE A 55 11.84 -19.18 -6.34
C PHE A 55 12.04 -19.39 -4.84
N HIS A 56 12.87 -20.35 -4.45
CA HIS A 56 13.11 -20.64 -3.02
C HIS A 56 13.60 -19.42 -2.23
N LYS A 57 14.40 -18.54 -2.85
CA LYS A 57 14.83 -17.24 -2.28
C LYS A 57 13.68 -16.25 -1.98
N ASP A 58 12.53 -16.47 -2.60
CA ASP A 58 11.33 -15.65 -2.45
C ASP A 58 10.30 -16.31 -1.48
N VAL A 59 10.68 -17.41 -0.82
CA VAL A 59 9.94 -18.06 0.26
C VAL A 59 10.50 -17.57 1.59
N TYR A 60 9.63 -17.06 2.45
CA TYR A 60 10.01 -16.48 3.75
C TYR A 60 9.18 -17.13 4.85
N GLU A 61 9.89 -17.65 5.85
CA GLU A 61 9.28 -18.23 7.05
C GLU A 61 9.16 -17.20 8.17
N TYR A 62 8.02 -17.20 8.87
CA TYR A 62 7.74 -16.29 9.96
C TYR A 62 7.24 -17.04 11.19
N SER A 63 7.73 -16.66 12.37
CA SER A 63 7.22 -17.14 13.66
C SER A 63 6.16 -16.22 14.28
N ILE A 64 5.62 -15.28 13.48
CA ILE A 64 4.62 -14.30 13.91
C ILE A 64 3.34 -14.43 13.06
N LEU A 65 2.27 -13.78 13.50
CA LEU A 65 1.05 -13.67 12.72
C LEU A 65 1.35 -13.08 11.33
N LEU A 66 0.91 -13.80 10.30
CA LEU A 66 0.86 -13.27 8.95
C LEU A 66 -0.27 -12.24 8.83
N ASN A 67 -0.14 -11.32 7.88
CA ASN A 67 -1.14 -10.27 7.64
C ASN A 67 -1.41 -9.34 8.84
N LEU A 68 -0.36 -8.79 9.45
CA LEU A 68 -0.47 -7.78 10.52
C LEU A 68 -1.37 -6.56 10.20
N PRO A 69 -1.54 -6.10 8.94
CA PRO A 69 -2.52 -5.05 8.62
C PRO A 69 -3.95 -5.38 9.07
N SER A 70 -4.30 -6.65 9.22
CA SER A 70 -5.61 -7.06 9.78
C SER A 70 -5.85 -6.56 11.21
N LEU A 71 -4.80 -6.27 11.99
CA LEU A 71 -4.92 -5.70 13.34
C LEU A 71 -5.61 -4.33 13.34
N TRP A 72 -5.62 -3.60 12.21
CA TRP A 72 -6.41 -2.37 12.07
C TRP A 72 -7.90 -2.58 12.27
N GLN A 73 -8.43 -3.79 12.08
CA GLN A 73 -9.83 -4.10 12.40
C GLN A 73 -10.13 -3.99 13.90
N ILE A 74 -9.14 -4.27 14.75
CA ILE A 74 -9.25 -4.09 16.21
C ILE A 74 -9.24 -2.60 16.54
N ALA A 75 -8.28 -1.85 15.99
CA ALA A 75 -8.17 -0.41 16.20
C ALA A 75 -9.40 0.35 15.67
N GLY A 76 -10.00 -0.10 14.56
CA GLY A 76 -11.21 0.48 13.98
C GLY A 76 -12.52 0.06 14.65
N ASN A 77 -12.48 -0.82 15.65
CA ASN A 77 -13.68 -1.28 16.33
C ASN A 77 -14.26 -0.18 17.23
N LYS A 78 -15.51 0.22 16.97
CA LYS A 78 -16.21 1.28 17.72
C LYS A 78 -16.31 0.99 19.22
N THR A 79 -16.37 -0.27 19.61
CA THR A 79 -16.42 -0.72 21.02
C THR A 79 -15.14 -0.34 21.78
N PHE A 80 -14.00 -0.29 21.10
CA PHE A 80 -12.69 0.01 21.69
C PHE A 80 -12.25 1.46 21.52
N THR A 81 -13.16 2.36 21.11
CA THR A 81 -12.85 3.80 20.93
C THR A 81 -12.31 4.47 22.18
N HIS A 82 -12.72 4.00 23.37
CA HIS A 82 -12.23 4.48 24.66
C HIS A 82 -10.75 4.12 24.95
N LEU A 83 -10.14 3.21 24.18
CA LEU A 83 -8.73 2.87 24.25
C LEU A 83 -7.88 3.64 23.23
N LEU A 84 -8.52 4.39 22.33
CA LEU A 84 -7.85 5.16 21.30
C LEU A 84 -7.50 6.57 21.80
N SER A 85 -6.58 7.22 21.07
CA SER A 85 -6.38 8.65 21.24
C SER A 85 -7.67 9.42 20.88
N PRO A 86 -7.94 10.56 21.54
CA PRO A 86 -9.05 11.42 21.17
C PRO A 86 -9.01 11.77 19.67
N LEU A 87 -10.18 11.81 19.05
CA LEU A 87 -10.31 12.22 17.65
C LEU A 87 -9.77 13.64 17.48
N TYR A 88 -8.82 13.80 16.56
CA TYR A 88 -8.40 15.12 16.13
C TYR A 88 -9.55 15.80 15.39
N THR A 89 -9.95 16.97 15.88
CA THR A 89 -10.92 17.83 15.21
C THR A 89 -10.13 18.87 14.43
N PRO A 90 -10.16 18.83 13.07
CA PRO A 90 -9.48 19.84 12.26
C PRO A 90 -9.97 21.23 12.64
N LYS A 91 -9.04 22.16 12.78
CA LYS A 91 -9.34 23.56 13.04
C LYS A 91 -9.11 24.34 11.78
N THR A 92 -9.97 25.33 11.52
CA THR A 92 -9.65 26.40 10.58
C THR A 92 -8.52 27.22 11.20
N LEU A 93 -7.36 27.23 10.54
CA LEU A 93 -6.20 27.99 11.00
C LEU A 93 -6.24 29.40 10.41
N PRO A 94 -5.87 30.43 11.18
CA PRO A 94 -5.59 31.75 10.59
C PRO A 94 -4.56 31.64 9.45
N PRO A 95 -4.68 32.45 8.38
CA PRO A 95 -5.61 33.58 8.23
C PRO A 95 -6.99 33.20 7.67
N PHE A 96 -7.29 31.91 7.47
CA PHE A 96 -8.56 31.48 6.88
C PHE A 96 -9.73 31.69 7.85
N ASP A 97 -10.76 32.39 7.39
CA ASP A 97 -12.05 32.52 8.06
C ASP A 97 -13.20 32.30 7.05
N GLU A 98 -14.46 32.36 7.51
CA GLU A 98 -15.62 32.07 6.65
C GLU A 98 -15.80 33.09 5.50
N ASN A 99 -15.16 34.26 5.57
CA ASN A 99 -15.37 35.38 4.64
C ASN A 99 -14.13 35.74 3.82
N LEU A 100 -12.99 35.12 4.08
CA LEU A 100 -11.75 35.35 3.33
C LEU A 100 -11.59 34.34 2.20
N SER A 101 -11.42 34.85 0.99
CA SER A 101 -11.01 34.05 -0.17
C SER A 101 -9.60 33.48 0.05
N ILE A 102 -9.44 32.18 -0.19
CA ILE A 102 -8.13 31.50 -0.10
C ILE A 102 -7.11 32.15 -1.05
N PHE A 103 -7.56 32.61 -2.23
CA PHE A 103 -6.69 33.28 -3.19
C PHE A 103 -6.18 34.61 -2.65
N ASP A 104 -7.05 35.40 -2.02
CA ASP A 104 -6.71 36.69 -1.42
C ASP A 104 -5.75 36.52 -0.23
N ALA A 105 -5.86 35.38 0.48
CA ALA A 105 -4.96 35.03 1.58
C ALA A 105 -3.55 34.68 1.06
N VAL A 106 -3.47 33.82 0.03
CA VAL A 106 -2.19 33.39 -0.57
C VAL A 106 -1.52 34.50 -1.38
N GLU A 107 -2.28 35.44 -1.96
CA GLU A 107 -1.71 36.61 -2.64
C GLU A 107 -1.00 37.56 -1.66
N LYS A 108 -1.46 37.62 -0.41
CA LYS A 108 -0.89 38.51 0.61
C LYS A 108 0.39 37.97 1.23
N GLU A 109 0.43 36.68 1.53
CA GLU A 109 1.56 36.05 2.21
C GLU A 109 1.63 34.54 1.94
N ASP A 110 2.83 33.98 2.13
CA ASP A 110 3.00 32.53 2.16
C ASP A 110 2.36 31.96 3.42
N ILE A 111 1.46 30.98 3.25
CA ILE A 111 0.72 30.36 4.36
C ILE A 111 1.15 28.89 4.50
N LEU A 112 1.59 28.51 5.70
CA LEU A 112 1.89 27.13 6.07
C LEU A 112 0.75 26.55 6.90
N ILE A 113 0.18 25.44 6.43
CA ILE A 113 -0.84 24.66 7.16
C ILE A 113 -0.14 23.45 7.79
N ILE A 114 -0.26 23.30 9.12
CA ILE A 114 0.34 22.22 9.92
C ILE A 114 -0.75 21.48 10.68
#